data_AF-A0A7S2G2Q3-F1
#
_entry.id   AF-A0A7S2G2Q3-F1
#
_cell.length_a   1.000
_cell.length_b   1.000
_cell.length_c   1.000
_cell.angle_alpha   90.00
_cell.angle_beta   90.00
_cell.angle_gamma   90.00
#
_symmetry.space_group_name_H-M   'P 1'
#
loop_
_entity.id
_entity.type
_entity.pdbx_description
1 polymer ?
#
loop_
_entity_poly.entity_id
_entity_poly.type
_entity_poly.pdbx_seq_one_letter_code
_entity_poly.pdbx_strand_id
1 'polypeptide(L)'
;SRLFNLKGGGKGLGLDAVDEFSLGIEQFLTLIVHLAFFRENPRYVPHIPGAPKLQSNEERVPVLQCVQNLMNDYLKRMRTGDAAEFRMVLKGDKEAQEVMEAYKDKVAAWIETLQERAEKTNTDVYTQYFGQLEETGSLGVRTLDVTELSGIQVTYKSSISEIQARHNFLDTQKPATLAVGEMAYDVNSILEALARSGDRKYESVMDMSLGKRIEGMLKNVLNEATETE
;
A
#
# COMPACT_ATOMS: atom_id res chain seq x y z
N SER A 1 -7.62 0.47 30.23
CA SER A 1 -7.59 -1.00 30.00
C SER A 1 -8.83 -1.55 29.27
N ARG A 2 -9.43 -0.82 28.31
CA ARG A 2 -10.68 -1.21 27.62
C ARG A 2 -10.51 -1.61 26.14
N LEU A 3 -9.28 -1.65 25.61
CA LEU A 3 -9.02 -2.02 24.21
C LEU A 3 -9.13 -3.53 23.94
N PHE A 4 -9.16 -4.39 24.97
CA PHE A 4 -9.22 -5.85 24.81
C PHE A 4 -10.43 -6.52 25.48
N ASN A 5 -11.40 -5.74 25.97
CA ASN A 5 -12.58 -6.31 26.64
C ASN A 5 -13.78 -6.32 25.69
N LEU A 6 -13.63 -6.99 24.55
CA LEU A 6 -14.75 -7.46 23.73
C LEU A 6 -15.26 -8.76 24.35
N LYS A 7 -16.27 -8.63 25.22
CA LYS A 7 -17.08 -9.77 25.64
C LYS A 7 -18.11 -10.07 24.54
N GLY A 8 -17.90 -11.16 23.82
CA GLY A 8 -18.87 -11.73 22.89
C GLY A 8 -18.25 -12.95 22.23
N GLY A 9 -18.60 -14.15 22.70
CA GLY A 9 -17.97 -15.39 22.28
C GLY A 9 -18.42 -15.88 20.91
N GLY A 10 -17.56 -16.69 20.29
CA GLY A 10 -17.96 -17.68 19.29
C GLY A 10 -17.28 -17.54 17.94
N LYS A 11 -16.42 -18.53 17.67
CA LYS A 11 -16.04 -19.08 16.35
C LYS A 11 -15.04 -18.30 15.49
N GLY A 12 -13.86 -18.93 15.36
CA GLY A 12 -13.07 -18.94 14.14
C GLY A 12 -12.08 -17.80 14.02
N LEU A 13 -10.79 -18.17 13.91
CA LEU A 13 -9.82 -17.41 13.11
C LEU A 13 -10.32 -17.44 11.65
N GLY A 14 -11.34 -16.65 11.37
CA GLY A 14 -11.92 -16.44 10.05
C GLY A 14 -11.41 -15.11 9.54
N LEU A 15 -10.50 -15.18 8.58
CA LEU A 15 -10.26 -14.13 7.60
C LEU A 15 -11.55 -13.95 6.81
N ASP A 16 -12.53 -13.22 7.34
CA ASP A 16 -13.72 -12.75 6.62
C ASP A 16 -14.51 -11.79 7.51
N ALA A 17 -14.14 -10.51 7.51
CA ALA A 17 -15.04 -9.40 7.81
C ALA A 17 -14.42 -8.03 7.46
N VAL A 18 -14.79 -7.54 6.27
CA VAL A 18 -15.28 -6.19 5.93
C VAL A 18 -14.62 -4.96 6.62
N ASP A 19 -13.88 -4.18 5.82
CA ASP A 19 -13.65 -2.72 5.82
C ASP A 19 -14.01 -1.86 7.05
N GLU A 20 -13.41 -2.10 8.22
CA GLU A 20 -13.49 -1.13 9.33
C GLU A 20 -12.23 -1.05 10.22
N PHE A 21 -11.04 -1.23 9.65
CA PHE A 21 -9.77 -0.99 10.35
C PHE A 21 -9.31 0.47 10.33
N SER A 22 -10.24 1.43 10.38
CA SER A 22 -9.87 2.84 10.55
C SER A 22 -9.64 3.10 12.05
N LEU A 23 -8.38 2.96 12.51
CA LEU A 23 -8.03 3.40 13.85
C LEU A 23 -8.03 4.92 13.90
N GLY A 24 -8.82 5.49 14.81
CA GLY A 24 -8.70 6.91 15.16
C GLY A 24 -7.29 7.22 15.67
N ILE A 25 -6.81 8.45 15.48
CA ILE A 25 -5.45 8.87 15.88
C ILE A 25 -5.13 8.54 17.35
N GLU A 26 -6.11 8.69 18.25
CA GLU A 26 -5.96 8.36 19.66
C GLU A 26 -5.75 6.86 19.89
N GLN A 27 -6.47 6.02 19.15
CA GLN A 27 -6.37 4.56 19.22
C GLN A 27 -5.02 4.11 18.64
N PHE A 28 -4.58 4.74 17.55
CA PHE A 28 -3.28 4.50 16.94
C PHE A 28 -2.12 4.86 17.87
N LEU A 29 -2.14 6.06 18.47
CA LEU A 29 -1.12 6.47 19.45
C LEU A 29 -1.13 5.55 20.66
N THR A 30 -2.31 5.16 21.14
CA THR A 30 -2.43 4.20 22.24
C THR A 30 -1.81 2.86 21.86
N LEU A 31 -2.07 2.35 20.65
CA LEU A 31 -1.47 1.11 20.15
C LEU A 31 0.05 1.20 20.11
N ILE A 32 0.61 2.28 19.57
CA ILE A 32 2.06 2.51 19.53
C ILE A 32 2.68 2.46 20.92
N VAL A 33 2.07 3.13 21.91
CA VAL A 33 2.57 3.13 23.29
C VAL A 33 2.54 1.72 23.90
N HIS A 34 1.49 0.96 23.65
CA HIS A 34 1.40 -0.43 24.14
C HIS A 34 2.44 -1.33 23.46
N LEU A 35 2.64 -1.20 22.15
CA LEU A 35 3.64 -1.97 21.41
C LEU A 35 5.06 -1.65 21.90
N ALA A 36 5.38 -0.36 22.10
CA ALA A 36 6.66 0.05 22.67
C ALA A 36 6.88 -0.58 24.06
N PHE A 37 5.86 -0.51 24.92
CA PHE A 37 5.95 -1.06 26.27
C PHE A 37 6.11 -2.59 26.28
N PHE A 38 5.32 -3.30 25.49
CA PHE A 38 5.34 -4.77 25.40
C PHE A 38 6.62 -5.31 24.80
N ARG A 39 7.24 -4.57 23.87
CA ARG A 39 8.52 -4.93 23.28
C ARG A 39 9.63 -4.98 24.32
N GLU A 40 9.73 -3.93 25.14
CA GLU A 40 10.77 -3.79 26.16
C GLU A 40 10.38 -4.47 27.49
N ASN A 41 9.10 -4.83 27.66
CA ASN A 41 8.61 -5.57 28.82
C ASN A 41 7.73 -6.76 28.40
N PRO A 42 8.31 -7.82 27.80
CA PRO A 42 7.56 -8.97 27.26
C PRO A 42 6.67 -9.68 28.29
N ARG A 43 7.02 -9.60 29.58
CA ARG A 43 6.24 -10.18 30.68
C ARG A 43 4.81 -9.63 30.80
N TYR A 44 4.56 -8.42 30.33
CA TYR A 44 3.24 -7.78 30.41
C TYR A 44 2.40 -7.95 29.14
N VAL A 45 2.92 -8.66 28.14
CA VAL A 45 2.17 -9.03 26.93
C VAL A 45 0.96 -9.87 27.34
N PRO A 46 -0.27 -9.55 26.86
CA PRO A 46 -1.44 -10.36 27.12
C PRO A 46 -1.19 -11.82 26.71
N HIS A 47 -1.55 -12.76 27.58
CA HIS A 47 -1.34 -14.18 27.30
C HIS A 47 -2.20 -14.62 26.12
N ILE A 48 -1.56 -15.03 25.02
CA ILE A 48 -2.22 -15.65 23.87
C ILE A 48 -2.31 -17.16 24.14
N PRO A 49 -3.52 -17.77 24.12
CA PRO A 49 -3.67 -19.21 24.29
C PRO A 49 -2.81 -19.99 23.28
N GLY A 50 -1.98 -20.92 23.76
CA GLY A 50 -1.07 -21.72 22.93
C GLY A 50 0.31 -21.10 22.67
N ALA A 51 0.54 -19.84 23.02
CA ALA A 51 1.86 -19.22 22.95
C ALA A 51 2.66 -19.44 24.26
N PRO A 52 3.99 -19.68 24.18
CA PRO A 52 4.82 -19.76 25.37
C PRO A 52 4.74 -18.47 26.18
N LYS A 53 4.58 -18.58 27.49
CA LYS A 53 4.64 -17.42 28.38
C LYS A 53 6.06 -16.85 28.34
N LEU A 54 6.19 -15.62 27.84
CA LEU A 54 7.43 -14.87 27.87
C LEU A 54 7.73 -14.50 29.33
N GLN A 55 8.57 -15.31 29.98
CA GLN A 55 9.09 -15.01 31.31
C GLN A 55 10.38 -14.22 31.13
N SER A 56 10.32 -12.90 31.38
CA SER A 56 11.52 -12.09 31.59
C SER A 56 11.63 -11.74 33.08
N ASN A 57 12.82 -11.95 33.64
CA ASN A 57 13.20 -11.54 35.00
C ASN A 57 13.85 -10.14 35.02
N GLU A 58 13.85 -9.44 33.89
CA GLU A 58 14.44 -8.11 33.79
C GLU A 58 13.59 -7.07 34.53
N GLU A 59 14.28 -6.04 35.01
CA GLU A 59 13.65 -4.91 35.69
C GLU A 59 12.75 -4.15 34.71
N ARG A 60 11.59 -3.71 35.20
CA ARG A 60 10.58 -3.05 34.36
C ARG A 60 11.13 -1.75 33.78
N VAL A 61 11.15 -1.65 32.46
CA VAL A 61 11.46 -0.42 31.74
C VAL A 61 10.27 0.55 31.81
N PRO A 62 10.43 1.80 32.27
CA PRO A 62 9.36 2.79 32.30
C PRO A 62 8.81 3.11 30.90
N VAL A 63 7.50 3.38 30.81
CA VAL A 63 6.81 3.63 29.52
C VAL A 63 7.46 4.76 28.73
N LEU A 64 7.87 5.85 29.39
CA LEU A 64 8.56 6.97 28.72
C LEU A 64 9.85 6.50 28.02
N GLN A 65 10.64 5.67 28.70
CA GLN A 65 11.87 5.11 28.13
C GLN A 65 11.56 4.17 26.96
N CYS A 66 10.52 3.33 27.08
CA CYS A 66 10.09 2.45 25.99
C CYS A 66 9.73 3.24 24.71
N VAL A 67 8.99 4.35 24.86
CA VAL A 67 8.63 5.21 23.73
C VAL A 67 9.85 5.94 23.17
N GLN A 68 10.76 6.41 24.02
CA GLN A 68 12.02 7.02 23.57
C GLN A 68 12.88 6.03 22.76
N ASN A 69 13.01 4.79 23.22
CA ASN A 69 13.71 3.74 22.49
C ASN A 69 13.03 3.44 21.15
N LEU A 70 11.69 3.38 21.12
CA LEU A 70 10.91 3.28 19.87
C LEU A 70 11.27 4.38 18.89
N MET A 71 11.16 5.64 19.31
CA MET A 71 11.37 6.79 18.44
C MET A 71 12.83 6.93 17.97
N ASN A 72 13.79 6.69 18.86
CA ASN A 72 15.20 6.99 18.60
C ASN A 72 15.97 5.85 17.95
N ASP A 73 15.60 4.60 18.22
CA ASP A 73 16.33 3.42 17.76
C ASP A 73 15.55 2.64 16.71
N TYR A 74 14.30 2.29 17.03
CA TYR A 74 13.53 1.38 16.18
C TYR A 74 12.93 2.07 14.95
N LEU A 75 12.35 3.26 15.08
CA LEU A 75 11.81 3.98 13.93
C LEU A 75 12.89 4.31 12.89
N LYS A 76 14.12 4.62 13.34
CA LYS A 76 15.25 4.88 12.43
C LYS A 76 15.72 3.64 11.67
N ARG A 77 15.55 2.47 12.28
CA ARG A 77 15.89 1.17 11.67
C ARG A 77 14.72 0.56 10.91
N MET A 78 13.54 1.14 11.02
CA MET A 78 12.38 0.69 10.26
C MET A 78 12.72 0.82 8.78
N ARG A 79 12.34 -0.19 8.00
CA ARG A 79 12.52 -0.17 6.55
C ARG A 79 11.85 1.09 6.03
N THR A 80 12.68 2.05 5.63
CA THR A 80 12.25 3.16 4.78
C THR A 80 12.01 2.55 3.40
N GLY A 81 10.92 2.91 2.74
CA GLY A 81 10.47 2.25 1.49
C GLY A 81 11.56 2.16 0.41
N ASP A 82 11.29 1.40 -0.65
CA ASP A 82 12.19 1.20 -1.79
C ASP A 82 12.19 2.40 -2.77
N ALA A 83 11.83 3.59 -2.28
CA ALA A 83 11.51 4.72 -3.13
C ALA A 83 12.70 5.13 -4.03
N ALA A 84 13.88 5.23 -3.44
CA ALA A 84 15.12 5.58 -4.14
C ALA A 84 15.58 4.50 -5.12
N GLU A 85 15.45 3.22 -4.73
CA GLU A 85 15.84 2.08 -5.56
C GLU A 85 14.96 2.00 -6.79
N PHE A 86 13.63 2.06 -6.62
CA PHE A 86 12.69 2.04 -7.73
C PHE A 86 12.87 3.22 -8.68
N ARG A 87 13.12 4.44 -8.17
CA ARG A 87 13.43 5.59 -9.03
C ARG A 87 14.70 5.38 -9.87
N MET A 88 15.70 4.72 -9.31
CA MET A 88 16.92 4.38 -10.04
C MET A 88 16.65 3.35 -11.14
N VAL A 89 15.87 2.30 -10.84
CA VAL A 89 15.44 1.29 -11.83
C VAL A 89 14.64 1.96 -12.95
N LEU A 90 13.62 2.74 -12.58
CA LEU A 90 12.75 3.43 -13.52
C LEU A 90 13.54 4.38 -14.44
N LYS A 91 14.56 5.07 -13.91
CA LYS A 91 15.43 5.94 -14.71
C LYS A 91 16.36 5.17 -15.64
N GLY A 92 16.75 3.96 -15.26
CA GLY A 92 17.62 3.08 -16.05
C GLY A 92 16.89 2.37 -17.21
N ASP A 93 15.59 2.20 -17.10
CA ASP A 93 14.76 1.52 -18.09
C ASP A 93 14.22 2.50 -19.15
N LYS A 94 14.71 2.36 -20.40
CA LYS A 94 14.28 3.23 -21.51
C LYS A 94 12.85 2.97 -21.95
N GLU A 95 12.41 1.72 -21.95
CA GLU A 95 11.06 1.35 -22.38
C GLU A 95 10.02 1.94 -21.42
N ALA A 96 10.28 1.84 -20.12
CA ALA A 96 9.43 2.45 -19.10
C ALA A 96 9.34 3.97 -19.22
N GLN A 97 10.47 4.64 -19.49
CA GLN A 97 10.50 6.11 -19.68
C GLN A 97 9.73 6.54 -20.92
N GLU A 98 9.86 5.82 -22.04
CA GLU A 98 9.14 6.10 -23.28
C GLU A 98 7.62 5.95 -23.08
N VAL A 99 7.18 4.89 -22.40
CA VAL A 99 5.77 4.69 -22.05
C VAL A 99 5.27 5.82 -21.15
N MET A 100 6.00 6.18 -20.10
CA MET A 100 5.56 7.27 -19.20
C MET A 100 5.44 8.61 -19.92
N GLU A 101 6.38 8.96 -20.80
CA GLU A 101 6.30 10.22 -21.54
C GLU A 101 5.15 10.20 -22.56
N ALA A 102 4.87 9.07 -23.21
CA ALA A 102 3.74 8.92 -24.13
C ALA A 102 2.37 9.08 -23.46
N TYR A 103 2.24 8.70 -22.19
CA TYR A 103 0.99 8.77 -21.42
C TYR A 103 0.88 10.01 -20.53
N LYS A 104 1.91 10.85 -20.46
CA LYS A 104 1.98 12.00 -19.56
C LYS A 104 0.84 12.99 -19.74
N ASP A 105 0.52 13.36 -20.98
CA ASP A 105 -0.56 14.29 -21.28
C ASP A 105 -1.94 13.69 -20.96
N LYS A 106 -2.11 12.38 -21.21
CA LYS A 106 -3.34 11.65 -20.87
C LYS A 106 -3.54 11.59 -19.36
N VAL A 107 -2.48 11.32 -18.61
CA VAL A 107 -2.50 11.28 -17.15
C VAL A 107 -2.73 12.67 -16.57
N ALA A 108 -2.18 13.73 -17.18
CA ALA A 108 -2.48 15.11 -16.78
C ALA A 108 -3.97 15.43 -16.91
N ALA A 109 -4.57 15.13 -18.06
CA ALA A 109 -6.01 15.30 -18.28
C ALA A 109 -6.84 14.45 -17.30
N TRP A 110 -6.40 13.22 -17.03
CA TRP A 110 -7.06 12.35 -16.05
C TRP A 110 -7.02 12.93 -14.63
N ILE A 111 -5.88 13.50 -14.19
CA ILE A 111 -5.78 14.16 -12.89
C ILE A 111 -6.74 15.36 -12.80
N GLU A 112 -6.89 16.14 -13.86
CA GLU A 112 -7.87 17.24 -13.91
C GLU A 112 -9.30 16.71 -13.70
N THR A 113 -9.66 15.58 -14.34
CA THR A 113 -10.98 14.97 -14.10
C THR A 113 -11.18 14.50 -12.65
N LEU A 114 -10.13 14.01 -11.99
CA LEU A 114 -10.20 13.64 -10.57
C LEU A 114 -10.39 14.87 -9.68
N GLN A 115 -9.72 15.97 -9.99
CA GLN A 115 -9.87 17.24 -9.29
C GLN A 115 -11.28 17.79 -9.42
N GLU A 116 -11.85 17.81 -10.64
CA GLU A 116 -13.24 18.22 -10.84
C GLU A 116 -14.23 17.34 -10.09
N ARG A 117 -13.99 16.02 -10.04
CA ARG A 117 -14.85 15.06 -9.33
C ARG A 117 -14.76 15.27 -7.81
N ALA A 118 -13.57 15.56 -7.29
CA ALA A 118 -13.34 15.89 -5.89
C ALA A 118 -14.10 17.16 -5.48
N GLU A 119 -14.07 18.21 -6.32
CA GLU A 119 -14.84 19.44 -6.10
C GLU A 119 -16.36 19.19 -6.09
N LYS A 120 -16.87 18.41 -7.06
CA LYS A 120 -18.32 18.11 -7.18
C LYS A 120 -18.85 17.28 -6.02
N THR A 121 -18.03 16.37 -5.48
CA THR A 121 -18.41 15.43 -4.41
C THR A 121 -18.00 15.93 -3.02
N ASN A 122 -17.29 17.06 -2.94
CA ASN A 122 -16.71 17.60 -1.70
C ASN A 122 -15.84 16.57 -0.94
N THR A 123 -15.05 15.80 -1.69
CA THR A 123 -14.05 14.85 -1.17
C THR A 123 -12.65 15.29 -1.58
N ASP A 124 -11.60 14.61 -1.10
CA ASP A 124 -10.24 14.85 -1.55
C ASP A 124 -9.89 14.09 -2.85
N VAL A 125 -8.87 14.58 -3.56
CA VAL A 125 -8.36 13.94 -4.80
C VAL A 125 -7.83 12.54 -4.51
N TYR A 126 -7.31 12.31 -3.30
CA TYR A 126 -6.82 11.00 -2.87
C TYR A 126 -7.96 9.97 -2.81
N THR A 127 -9.13 10.30 -2.25
CA THR A 127 -10.29 9.39 -2.27
C THR A 127 -10.76 9.14 -3.71
N GLN A 128 -10.82 10.17 -4.55
CA GLN A 128 -11.22 10.01 -5.95
C GLN A 128 -10.24 9.15 -6.76
N TYR A 129 -8.94 9.25 -6.48
CA TYR A 129 -7.90 8.42 -7.10
C TYR A 129 -8.14 6.93 -6.84
N PHE A 130 -8.36 6.50 -5.59
CA PHE A 130 -8.62 5.08 -5.31
C PHE A 130 -9.99 4.63 -5.76
N GLY A 131 -11.02 5.50 -5.65
CA GLY A 131 -12.34 5.21 -6.20
C GLY A 131 -12.28 4.93 -7.69
N GLN A 132 -11.49 5.70 -8.45
CA GLN A 132 -11.30 5.46 -9.88
C GLN A 132 -10.54 4.16 -10.15
N LEU A 133 -9.50 3.84 -9.38
CA LEU A 133 -8.76 2.57 -9.53
C LEU A 133 -9.64 1.34 -9.22
N GLU A 134 -10.61 1.48 -8.33
CA GLU A 134 -11.60 0.45 -8.05
C GLU A 134 -12.64 0.35 -9.18
N GLU A 135 -13.18 1.49 -9.65
CA GLU A 135 -14.14 1.56 -10.76
C GLU A 135 -13.59 0.98 -12.06
N THR A 136 -12.31 1.22 -12.38
CA THR A 136 -11.65 0.67 -13.57
C THR A 136 -11.30 -0.81 -13.42
N GLY A 137 -11.44 -1.38 -12.23
CA GLY A 137 -11.01 -2.75 -11.95
C GLY A 137 -9.49 -2.91 -11.92
N SER A 138 -8.76 -1.80 -11.76
CA SER A 138 -7.30 -1.80 -11.62
C SER A 138 -6.84 -2.44 -10.31
N LEU A 139 -7.69 -2.46 -9.28
CA LEU A 139 -7.45 -3.15 -8.01
C LEU A 139 -8.04 -4.57 -8.00
N GLY A 140 -7.50 -5.45 -7.15
CA GLY A 140 -7.99 -6.80 -6.95
C GLY A 140 -7.12 -7.89 -7.58
N VAL A 141 -7.63 -9.11 -7.62
CA VAL A 141 -6.97 -10.30 -8.17
C VAL A 141 -7.58 -10.65 -9.51
N ARG A 142 -6.76 -10.79 -10.54
CA ARG A 142 -7.17 -11.28 -11.86
C ARG A 142 -6.33 -12.50 -12.23
N THR A 143 -7.01 -13.55 -12.66
CA THR A 143 -6.40 -14.78 -13.17
C THR A 143 -6.74 -14.94 -14.64
N LEU A 144 -5.73 -15.11 -15.47
CA LEU A 144 -5.85 -15.31 -16.92
C LEU A 144 -5.21 -16.64 -17.27
N ASP A 145 -6.00 -17.57 -17.80
CA ASP A 145 -5.51 -18.84 -18.31
C ASP A 145 -5.19 -18.67 -19.80
N VAL A 146 -3.90 -18.56 -20.11
CA VAL A 146 -3.42 -18.46 -21.50
C VAL A 146 -2.93 -19.84 -21.93
N THR A 147 -3.43 -20.34 -23.06
CA THR A 147 -2.89 -21.54 -23.68
C THR A 147 -1.80 -21.12 -24.65
N GLU A 148 -0.53 -21.40 -24.31
CA GLU A 148 0.59 -21.15 -25.21
C GLU A 148 0.49 -22.01 -26.47
N LEU A 149 1.18 -21.60 -27.54
CA LEU A 149 1.29 -22.36 -28.80
C LEU A 149 1.84 -23.78 -28.62
N SER A 150 2.48 -24.06 -27.48
CA SER A 150 2.97 -25.37 -27.02
C SER A 150 1.86 -26.31 -26.52
N GLY A 151 0.62 -25.83 -26.38
CA GLY A 151 -0.51 -26.58 -25.82
C GLY A 151 -0.53 -26.64 -24.29
N ILE A 152 0.40 -25.96 -23.62
CA ILE A 152 0.44 -25.85 -22.16
C ILE A 152 -0.44 -24.67 -21.72
N GLN A 153 -1.34 -24.92 -20.77
CA GLN A 153 -2.11 -23.87 -20.11
C GLN A 153 -1.26 -23.24 -19.01
N VAL A 154 -0.99 -21.95 -19.13
CA VAL A 154 -0.29 -21.14 -18.14
C VAL A 154 -1.30 -20.16 -17.52
N THR A 155 -1.51 -20.29 -16.21
CA THR A 155 -2.34 -19.37 -15.44
C THR A 155 -1.49 -18.19 -14.95
N TYR A 156 -1.70 -17.01 -15.54
CA TYR A 156 -1.14 -15.76 -15.07
C TYR A 156 -2.05 -15.15 -14.00
N LYS A 157 -1.52 -14.92 -12.79
CA LYS A 157 -2.25 -14.27 -11.70
C LYS A 157 -1.67 -12.89 -11.45
N SER A 158 -2.36 -11.82 -11.83
CA SER A 158 -2.00 -10.45 -11.44
C SER A 158 -2.81 -10.02 -10.22
N SER A 159 -2.20 -9.31 -9.28
CA SER A 159 -2.92 -8.84 -8.10
C SER A 159 -2.29 -7.63 -7.45
N ILE A 160 -3.12 -6.64 -7.12
CA ILE A 160 -2.74 -5.54 -6.26
C ILE A 160 -3.89 -5.22 -5.30
N SER A 161 -3.60 -5.18 -4.00
CA SER A 161 -4.58 -4.75 -3.01
C SER A 161 -4.63 -3.23 -2.90
N GLU A 162 -5.76 -2.69 -2.42
CA GLU A 162 -5.90 -1.26 -2.16
C GLU A 162 -4.82 -0.74 -1.21
N ILE A 163 -4.48 -1.50 -0.15
CA ILE A 163 -3.42 -1.13 0.79
C ILE A 163 -2.06 -1.02 0.09
N GLN A 164 -1.76 -1.92 -0.85
CA GLN A 164 -0.52 -1.86 -1.62
C GLN A 164 -0.50 -0.64 -2.56
N ALA A 165 -1.62 -0.34 -3.22
CA ALA A 165 -1.75 0.85 -4.06
C ALA A 165 -1.63 2.16 -3.24
N ARG A 166 -2.23 2.20 -2.05
CA ARG A 166 -2.09 3.32 -1.10
C ARG A 166 -0.63 3.50 -0.68
N HIS A 167 0.07 2.41 -0.37
CA HIS A 167 1.50 2.47 -0.04
C HIS A 167 2.33 2.99 -1.22
N ASN A 168 2.05 2.52 -2.44
CA ASN A 168 2.75 2.99 -3.64
C ASN A 168 2.57 4.49 -3.89
N PHE A 169 1.37 5.02 -3.63
CA PHE A 169 1.13 6.46 -3.69
C PHE A 169 1.90 7.22 -2.60
N LEU A 170 1.89 6.71 -1.36
CA LEU A 170 2.60 7.36 -0.25
C LEU A 170 4.12 7.37 -0.45
N ASP A 171 4.69 6.36 -1.11
CA ASP A 171 6.12 6.30 -1.43
C ASP A 171 6.58 7.40 -2.40
N THR A 172 5.67 8.02 -3.16
CA THR A 172 6.02 9.15 -4.03
C THR A 172 6.04 10.48 -3.28
N GLN A 173 5.42 10.53 -2.10
CA GLN A 173 5.25 11.74 -1.31
C GLN A 173 6.49 12.10 -0.50
N LYS A 174 6.69 13.38 -0.24
CA LYS A 174 7.74 13.83 0.68
C LYS A 174 7.23 13.67 2.12
N PRO A 175 8.00 13.05 3.04
CA PRO A 175 7.55 12.85 4.42
C PRO A 175 7.13 14.14 5.13
N ALA A 176 7.83 15.25 4.86
CA ALA A 176 7.54 16.55 5.47
C ALA A 176 6.19 17.13 5.02
N THR A 177 5.81 16.97 3.74
CA THR A 177 4.54 17.49 3.21
C THR A 177 3.37 16.60 3.63
N LEU A 178 3.59 15.28 3.64
CA LEU A 178 2.59 14.33 4.12
C LEU A 178 2.23 14.59 5.60
N ALA A 179 3.22 14.94 6.43
CA ALA A 179 3.01 15.22 7.86
C ALA A 179 2.10 16.45 8.12
N VAL A 180 2.05 17.40 7.19
CA VAL A 180 1.16 18.58 7.27
C VAL A 180 -0.15 18.39 6.51
N GLY A 181 -0.40 17.20 5.95
CA GLY A 181 -1.60 16.91 5.17
C GLY A 181 -1.56 17.43 3.74
N GLU A 182 -0.41 17.90 3.26
CA GLU A 182 -0.22 18.38 1.89
C GLU A 182 0.31 17.22 1.02
N MET A 183 -0.59 16.60 0.26
CA MET A 183 -0.24 15.59 -0.74
C MET A 183 0.03 16.24 -2.09
N ALA A 184 1.05 15.74 -2.79
CA ALA A 184 1.40 16.15 -4.14
C ALA A 184 0.65 15.29 -5.16
N TYR A 185 -0.16 15.95 -5.99
CA TYR A 185 -0.91 15.36 -7.11
C TYR A 185 -0.34 15.78 -8.47
N ASP A 186 0.96 16.09 -8.52
CA ASP A 186 1.62 16.41 -9.79
C ASP A 186 1.69 15.17 -10.69
N VAL A 187 1.73 15.41 -12.00
CA VAL A 187 1.73 14.36 -13.03
C VAL A 187 2.87 13.37 -12.80
N ASN A 188 4.06 13.83 -12.37
CA ASN A 188 5.20 12.95 -12.16
C ASN A 188 5.00 12.05 -10.93
N SER A 189 4.50 12.59 -9.81
CA SER A 189 4.18 11.82 -8.60
C SER A 189 3.09 10.78 -8.84
N ILE A 190 2.06 11.13 -9.61
CA ILE A 190 0.97 10.20 -9.97
C ILE A 190 1.47 9.12 -10.94
N LEU A 191 2.25 9.49 -11.97
CA LEU A 191 2.85 8.53 -12.91
C LEU A 191 3.78 7.55 -12.18
N GLU A 192 4.61 8.03 -11.25
CA GLU A 192 5.47 7.15 -10.45
C GLU A 192 4.64 6.19 -9.59
N ALA A 193 3.53 6.66 -8.99
CA ALA A 193 2.65 5.81 -8.20
C ALA A 193 1.94 4.73 -9.05
N LEU A 194 1.51 5.10 -10.26
CA LEU A 194 0.93 4.17 -11.22
C LEU A 194 1.97 3.18 -11.74
N ALA A 195 3.20 3.61 -11.99
CA ALA A 195 4.29 2.74 -12.41
C ALA A 195 4.63 1.69 -11.35
N ARG A 196 4.72 2.09 -10.07
CA ARG A 196 4.88 1.16 -8.93
C ARG A 196 3.72 0.18 -8.80
N SER A 197 2.52 0.66 -9.08
CA SER A 197 1.31 -0.16 -9.02
C SER A 197 1.26 -1.18 -10.15
N GLY A 198 1.69 -0.80 -11.36
CA GLY A 198 1.84 -1.72 -12.48
C GLY A 198 2.90 -2.78 -12.21
N ASP A 199 4.08 -2.39 -11.73
CA ASP A 199 5.14 -3.36 -11.43
C ASP A 199 4.72 -4.38 -10.37
N ARG A 200 4.10 -3.93 -9.27
CA ARG A 200 3.57 -4.85 -8.23
C ARG A 200 2.42 -5.71 -8.73
N LYS A 201 1.51 -5.15 -9.54
CA LYS A 201 0.34 -5.89 -10.04
C LYS A 201 0.73 -7.03 -10.97
N TYR A 202 1.70 -6.78 -11.85
CA TYR A 202 2.15 -7.71 -12.87
C TYR A 202 3.48 -8.40 -12.52
N GLU A 203 3.93 -8.31 -11.25
CA GLU A 203 5.21 -8.87 -10.78
C GLU A 203 5.36 -10.37 -11.09
N SER A 204 4.26 -11.10 -10.91
CA SER A 204 4.11 -12.53 -11.16
C SER A 204 4.14 -12.93 -12.64
N VAL A 205 3.99 -11.98 -13.55
CA VAL A 205 4.04 -12.22 -15.00
C VAL A 205 5.49 -12.05 -15.45
N MET A 206 6.22 -13.16 -15.47
CA MET A 206 7.66 -13.19 -15.74
C MET A 206 8.03 -12.71 -17.15
N ASP A 207 7.11 -12.83 -18.12
CA ASP A 207 7.36 -12.47 -19.53
C ASP A 207 7.10 -11.00 -19.85
N MET A 208 6.62 -10.20 -18.88
CA MET A 208 6.39 -8.77 -19.07
C MET A 208 7.59 -7.94 -18.62
N SER A 209 8.13 -7.12 -19.53
CA SER A 209 9.09 -6.08 -19.18
C SER A 209 8.43 -5.00 -18.29
N LEU A 210 9.24 -4.26 -17.53
CA LEU A 210 8.76 -3.16 -16.69
C LEU A 210 7.93 -2.15 -17.49
N GLY A 211 8.37 -1.79 -18.70
CA GLY A 211 7.61 -0.93 -19.61
C GLY A 211 6.22 -1.47 -19.93
N LYS A 212 6.10 -2.77 -20.23
CA LYS A 212 4.80 -3.41 -20.51
C LYS A 212 3.88 -3.48 -19.29
N ARG A 213 4.44 -3.69 -18.10
CA ARG A 213 3.68 -3.69 -16.84
C ARG A 213 3.10 -2.30 -16.54
N ILE A 214 3.90 -1.26 -16.74
CA ILE A 214 3.48 0.14 -16.58
C ILE A 214 2.42 0.48 -17.64
N GLU A 215 2.65 0.12 -18.90
CA GLU A 215 1.69 0.34 -19.99
C GLU A 215 0.33 -0.31 -19.71
N GLY A 216 0.33 -1.58 -19.26
CA GLY A 216 -0.90 -2.30 -18.89
C GLY A 216 -1.67 -1.61 -17.76
N MET A 217 -0.96 -1.13 -16.73
CA MET A 217 -1.60 -0.37 -15.64
C MET A 217 -2.18 0.95 -16.15
N LEU A 218 -1.45 1.71 -16.97
CA LEU A 218 -1.92 2.99 -17.51
C LEU A 218 -3.16 2.82 -18.40
N LYS A 219 -3.17 1.80 -19.27
CA LYS A 219 -4.33 1.49 -20.11
C LYS A 219 -5.56 1.13 -19.29
N ASN A 220 -5.38 0.34 -18.23
CA ASN A 220 -6.47 -0.04 -17.34
C ASN A 220 -7.06 1.18 -16.62
N VAL A 221 -6.21 2.02 -16.03
CA VAL A 221 -6.65 3.22 -15.30
C VAL A 221 -7.33 4.24 -16.21
N LEU A 222 -6.88 4.36 -17.46
CA LEU A 222 -7.48 5.26 -18.45
C LEU A 222 -8.68 4.64 -19.18
N ASN A 223 -9.12 3.43 -18.82
CA ASN A 223 -10.16 2.67 -19.51
C ASN A 223 -9.90 2.46 -21.01
N GLU A 224 -8.63 2.38 -21.43
CA GLU A 224 -8.24 2.13 -22.82
C GLU A 224 -8.19 0.64 -23.15
N ALA A 225 -7.86 -0.21 -22.17
CA ALA A 225 -7.86 -1.67 -22.30
C ALA A 225 -7.97 -2.33 -20.92
N THR A 226 -8.59 -3.50 -20.84
CA THR A 226 -8.62 -4.34 -19.62
C THR A 226 -7.51 -5.39 -19.66
N GLU A 227 -7.24 -6.09 -18.56
CA GLU A 227 -6.11 -7.06 -18.49
C GLU A 227 -6.24 -8.25 -19.46
N THR A 228 -7.40 -8.40 -20.11
CA THR A 228 -7.69 -9.42 -21.12
C THR A 228 -7.29 -9.04 -22.54
N GLU A 229 -6.96 -7.77 -22.79
CA GLU A 229 -6.66 -7.18 -24.10
C GLU A 229 -5.19 -6.72 -24.20
#